data_AF-A0A9E2CJT0-F1
#
_entry.id   AF-A0A9E2CJT0-F1
#
_cell.length_a   1.000
_cell.length_b   1.000
_cell.length_c   1.000
_cell.angle_alpha   90.00
_cell.angle_beta   90.00
_cell.angle_gamma   90.00
#
_symmetry.space_group_name_H-M   'P 1'
#
loop_
_entity.id
_entity.type
_entity.pdbx_description
1 polymer ?
#
loop_
_entity_poly.entity_id
_entity_poly.type
_entity_poly.pdbx_seq_one_letter_code
_entity_poly.pdbx_strand_id
1 'polypeptide(L)'
;STEVLGLDANTGKLLWRKDHASKLKHNWSTPVWGNDNLLFVSSAAPAGSRVFRLTLKDSETKVDELWHNPKAGIQHANAIRVDDYIYGCFTEESSDYFAAVNVKTGKFAWKESGFPQANFAYANGKTFLLDKDGTLSLATVSPEKLTLHASARVLEKALGAVPILAGTTLYIRNGQGIFAYDVSPNTLVDDSYSGRPPSPPPAGGATNPKEK
;
A
#
# COMPACT_ATOMS: atom_id res chain seq x y z
N SER A 1 -20.12 7.79 2.34
CA SER A 1 -19.98 9.25 2.48
C SER A 1 -20.18 9.90 1.13
N THR A 2 -20.67 11.14 1.07
CA THR A 2 -20.78 11.93 -0.17
C THR A 2 -19.84 13.14 -0.18
N GLU A 3 -19.08 13.35 0.88
CA GLU A 3 -18.26 14.53 1.09
C GLU A 3 -16.88 14.12 1.65
N VAL A 4 -15.90 15.00 1.43
CA VAL A 4 -14.61 15.05 2.12
C VAL A 4 -14.70 16.16 3.15
N LEU A 5 -14.32 15.84 4.38
CA LEU A 5 -14.40 16.77 5.50
C LEU A 5 -13.00 17.06 6.05
N GLY A 6 -12.72 18.32 6.33
CA GLY A 6 -11.60 18.72 7.16
C GLY A 6 -12.09 19.06 8.55
N LEU A 7 -11.52 18.40 9.56
CA LEU A 7 -11.87 18.61 10.95
C LEU A 7 -10.63 19.09 11.73
N ASP A 8 -10.86 19.93 12.73
CA ASP A 8 -9.85 20.23 13.73
C ASP A 8 -9.55 18.97 14.56
N ALA A 9 -8.27 18.58 14.63
CA ALA A 9 -7.86 17.32 15.25
C ALA A 9 -8.09 17.27 16.78
N ASN A 10 -8.12 18.43 17.44
CA ASN A 10 -8.26 18.52 18.89
C ASN A 10 -9.72 18.57 19.34
N THR A 11 -10.56 19.24 18.57
CA THR A 11 -11.94 19.58 18.94
C THR A 11 -12.99 18.84 18.11
N GLY A 12 -12.61 18.26 16.97
CA GLY A 12 -13.54 17.69 16.00
C GLY A 12 -14.39 18.72 15.25
N LYS A 13 -14.12 20.02 15.44
CA LYS A 13 -14.84 21.10 14.77
C LYS A 13 -14.65 21.01 13.25
N LEU A 14 -15.75 21.13 12.50
CA LEU A 14 -15.70 21.21 11.05
C LEU A 14 -14.98 22.49 10.59
N LEU A 15 -13.94 22.34 9.78
CA LEU A 15 -13.17 23.43 9.17
C LEU A 15 -13.62 23.69 7.74
N TRP A 16 -13.83 22.62 6.96
CA TRP A 16 -14.26 22.72 5.56
C TRP A 16 -14.90 21.41 5.09
N ARG A 17 -15.67 21.50 3.99
CA ARG A 17 -16.28 20.35 3.30
C ARG A 17 -16.17 20.50 1.79
N LYS A 18 -16.06 19.38 1.07
CA LYS A 18 -16.09 19.32 -0.39
C LYS A 18 -16.88 18.10 -0.86
N ASP A 19 -17.60 18.24 -1.95
CA ASP A 19 -18.38 17.13 -2.52
C ASP A 19 -17.46 16.07 -3.14
N HIS A 20 -17.78 14.81 -2.83
CA HIS A 20 -17.19 13.60 -3.39
C HIS A 20 -18.21 12.46 -3.37
N ALA A 21 -19.29 12.68 -4.10
CA ALA A 21 -20.43 11.76 -4.14
C ALA A 21 -20.07 10.50 -4.95
N SER A 22 -20.15 9.34 -4.30
CA SER A 22 -20.06 8.04 -4.94
C SER A 22 -21.46 7.45 -5.12
N LYS A 23 -21.77 6.95 -6.33
CA LYS A 23 -23.03 6.23 -6.60
C LYS A 23 -23.18 5.00 -5.70
N LEU A 24 -22.06 4.35 -5.37
CA LEU A 24 -22.03 3.19 -4.50
C LEU A 24 -22.11 3.57 -3.01
N LYS A 25 -22.04 4.87 -2.65
CA LYS A 25 -21.93 5.41 -1.28
C LYS A 25 -20.75 4.88 -0.45
N HIS A 26 -19.91 4.02 -1.04
CA HIS A 26 -18.66 3.50 -0.50
C HIS A 26 -17.50 4.43 -0.89
N ASN A 27 -16.83 4.99 0.12
CA ASN A 27 -15.57 5.71 -0.01
C ASN A 27 -14.56 4.99 0.88
N TRP A 28 -13.97 3.89 0.39
CA TRP A 28 -13.01 3.09 1.17
C TRP A 28 -11.57 3.53 0.96
N SER A 29 -11.27 4.26 -0.13
CA SER A 29 -9.92 4.76 -0.37
C SER A 29 -9.51 5.72 0.74
N THR A 30 -8.37 5.46 1.35
CA THR A 30 -7.75 6.40 2.28
C THR A 30 -7.21 7.60 1.47
N PRO A 31 -7.48 8.85 1.87
CA PRO A 31 -6.89 10.02 1.23
C PRO A 31 -5.36 10.00 1.30
N VAL A 32 -4.69 10.46 0.25
CA VAL A 32 -3.23 10.50 0.18
C VAL A 32 -2.76 11.95 0.19
N TRP A 33 -2.02 12.32 1.24
CA TRP A 33 -1.44 13.65 1.41
C TRP A 33 -0.01 13.69 0.87
N GLY A 34 0.41 14.82 0.29
CA GLY A 34 1.81 15.08 -0.03
C GLY A 34 2.30 16.42 0.51
N ASN A 35 3.62 16.54 0.61
CA ASN A 35 4.32 17.70 1.19
C ASN A 35 4.14 19.01 0.40
N ASP A 36 3.54 18.95 -0.79
CA ASP A 36 3.18 20.08 -1.64
C ASP A 36 1.74 20.58 -1.41
N ASN A 37 1.14 20.17 -0.30
CA ASN A 37 -0.22 20.48 0.13
C ASN A 37 -1.33 19.99 -0.83
N LEU A 38 -1.06 18.90 -1.56
CA LEU A 38 -2.04 18.24 -2.38
C LEU A 38 -2.63 17.03 -1.65
N LEU A 39 -3.96 17.02 -1.54
CA LEU A 39 -4.75 15.92 -1.01
C LEU A 39 -5.43 15.18 -2.16
N PHE A 40 -4.98 13.96 -2.45
CA PHE A 40 -5.65 13.05 -3.37
C PHE A 40 -6.76 12.28 -2.65
N VAL A 41 -7.94 12.24 -3.26
CA VAL A 41 -9.11 11.50 -2.78
C VAL A 41 -9.66 10.68 -3.93
N SER A 42 -10.11 9.45 -3.64
CA SER A 42 -10.67 8.56 -4.64
C SER A 42 -11.85 7.77 -4.13
N SER A 43 -12.74 7.41 -5.05
CA SER A 43 -13.75 6.38 -4.88
C SER A 43 -13.92 5.64 -6.21
N ALA A 44 -14.54 4.47 -6.17
CA ALA A 44 -14.85 3.71 -7.37
C ALA A 44 -15.54 4.56 -8.45
N ALA A 45 -15.28 4.24 -9.72
CA ALA A 45 -16.00 4.87 -10.83
C ALA A 45 -17.53 4.74 -10.64
N PRO A 46 -18.33 5.76 -11.00
CA PRO A 46 -17.93 6.97 -11.72
C PRO A 46 -17.54 8.17 -10.82
N ALA A 47 -17.41 7.98 -9.50
CA ALA A 47 -16.98 9.07 -8.61
C ALA A 47 -15.56 9.53 -8.97
N GLY A 48 -14.68 8.54 -9.20
CA GLY A 48 -13.32 8.75 -9.66
C GLY A 48 -12.42 9.35 -8.58
N SER A 49 -11.37 10.03 -9.05
CA SER A 49 -10.39 10.70 -8.20
C SER A 49 -10.40 12.20 -8.37
N ARG A 50 -10.02 12.90 -7.30
CA ARG A 50 -9.87 14.34 -7.25
C ARG A 50 -8.60 14.69 -6.50
N VAL A 51 -8.04 15.86 -6.78
CA VAL A 51 -6.99 16.45 -5.95
C VAL A 51 -7.42 17.83 -5.50
N PHE A 52 -7.32 18.06 -4.20
CA PHE A 52 -7.49 19.36 -3.59
C PHE A 52 -6.15 19.94 -3.19
N ARG A 53 -5.91 21.22 -3.50
CA ARG A 53 -4.83 22.00 -2.92
C ARG A 53 -5.35 22.68 -1.66
N LEU A 54 -4.71 22.43 -0.54
CA LEU A 54 -5.03 23.03 0.74
C LEU A 54 -4.00 24.12 1.03
N THR A 55 -4.45 25.30 1.45
CA THR A 55 -3.56 26.37 1.91
C THR A 55 -4.10 26.95 3.20
N LEU A 56 -3.23 27.18 4.18
CA LEU A 56 -3.59 27.81 5.44
C LEU A 56 -3.24 29.29 5.36
N LYS A 57 -4.24 30.15 5.56
CA LYS A 57 -4.05 31.60 5.64
C LYS A 57 -4.94 32.14 6.76
N ASP A 58 -4.38 32.96 7.65
CA ASP A 58 -5.13 33.61 8.74
C ASP A 58 -5.95 32.61 9.60
N SER A 59 -5.41 31.42 9.84
CA SER A 59 -6.09 30.29 10.53
C SER A 59 -7.28 29.67 9.80
N GLU A 60 -7.51 30.04 8.54
CA GLU A 60 -8.53 29.46 7.67
C GLU A 60 -7.86 28.55 6.62
N THR A 61 -8.42 27.35 6.44
CA THR A 61 -7.97 26.44 5.39
C THR A 61 -8.75 26.69 4.10
N LYS A 62 -8.10 27.27 3.10
CA LYS A 62 -8.63 27.37 1.75
C LYS A 62 -8.42 26.06 1.00
N VAL A 63 -9.47 25.58 0.34
CA VAL A 63 -9.47 24.31 -0.39
C VAL A 63 -9.90 24.53 -1.84
N ASP A 64 -8.93 24.41 -2.75
CA ASP A 64 -9.11 24.56 -4.19
C ASP A 64 -9.07 23.18 -4.86
N GLU A 65 -10.06 22.85 -5.68
CA GLU A 65 -10.00 21.65 -6.52
C GLU A 65 -9.05 21.89 -7.69
N LEU A 66 -7.97 21.11 -7.76
CA LEU A 66 -7.00 21.19 -8.83
C LEU A 66 -7.50 20.47 -10.09
N TRP A 67 -8.10 19.30 -9.90
CA TRP A 67 -8.73 18.52 -10.97
C TRP A 67 -9.66 17.45 -10.42
N HIS A 68 -10.54 16.96 -11.29
CA HIS A 68 -11.40 15.79 -11.09
C HIS A 68 -11.34 14.89 -12.32
N ASN A 69 -11.12 13.58 -12.11
CA ASN A 69 -11.15 12.57 -13.14
C ASN A 69 -12.09 11.41 -12.75
N PRO A 70 -13.31 11.32 -13.32
CA PRO A 70 -14.28 10.28 -13.00
C PRO A 70 -13.85 8.88 -13.45
N LYS A 71 -12.88 8.78 -14.38
CA LYS A 71 -12.38 7.51 -14.92
C LYS A 71 -11.20 6.94 -14.14
N ALA A 72 -10.67 7.70 -13.19
CA ALA A 72 -9.60 7.26 -12.31
C ALA A 72 -10.18 6.90 -10.95
N GLY A 73 -11.07 5.90 -10.86
CA GLY A 73 -11.65 5.50 -9.58
C GLY A 73 -10.79 4.46 -8.88
N ILE A 74 -10.59 4.58 -7.57
CA ILE A 74 -10.01 3.52 -6.74
C ILE A 74 -11.10 3.07 -5.77
N GLN A 75 -11.44 1.78 -5.84
CA GLN A 75 -12.48 1.21 -4.99
C GLN A 75 -11.96 0.85 -3.58
N HIS A 76 -10.73 0.35 -3.48
CA HIS A 76 -10.16 -0.20 -2.24
C HIS A 76 -9.07 0.70 -1.63
N ALA A 77 -8.64 0.38 -0.40
CA ALA A 77 -7.80 1.26 0.42
C ALA A 77 -6.30 1.17 0.11
N ASN A 78 -5.91 1.32 -1.16
CA ASN A 78 -4.52 1.10 -1.58
C ASN A 78 -4.08 2.04 -2.71
N ALA A 79 -3.95 3.33 -2.41
CA ALA A 79 -3.22 4.27 -3.24
C ALA A 79 -1.93 4.67 -2.52
N ILE A 80 -0.80 4.71 -3.22
CA ILE A 80 0.44 5.29 -2.71
C ILE A 80 0.83 6.48 -3.57
N ARG A 81 1.50 7.46 -2.96
CA ARG A 81 2.15 8.53 -3.68
C ARG A 81 3.67 8.32 -3.64
N VAL A 82 4.28 8.31 -4.81
CA VAL A 82 5.74 8.40 -4.96
C VAL A 82 5.99 9.60 -5.88
N ASP A 83 6.68 10.60 -5.34
CA ASP A 83 6.89 11.89 -5.98
C ASP A 83 5.58 12.53 -6.49
N ASP A 84 5.49 12.74 -7.81
CA ASP A 84 4.36 13.36 -8.49
C ASP A 84 3.31 12.36 -8.99
N TYR A 85 3.40 11.08 -8.60
CA TYR A 85 2.54 10.03 -9.12
C TYR A 85 1.82 9.26 -8.02
N ILE A 86 0.52 9.05 -8.25
CA ILE A 86 -0.30 8.10 -7.51
C ILE A 86 -0.26 6.76 -8.22
N TYR A 87 0.11 5.72 -7.50
CA TYR A 87 0.03 4.34 -7.96
C TYR A 87 -1.08 3.62 -7.21
N GLY A 88 -1.89 2.85 -7.92
CA GLY A 88 -3.02 2.16 -7.33
C GLY A 88 -3.71 1.19 -8.28
N CYS A 89 -4.61 0.37 -7.73
CA CYS A 89 -5.54 -0.42 -8.52
C CYS A 89 -6.78 0.42 -8.79
N PHE A 90 -6.94 0.86 -10.03
CA PHE A 90 -8.06 1.66 -10.48
C PHE A 90 -9.13 0.78 -11.11
N THR A 91 -10.38 1.19 -10.95
CA THR A 91 -11.56 0.54 -11.50
C THR A 91 -12.23 1.46 -12.51
N GLU A 92 -12.52 0.92 -13.68
CA GLU A 92 -13.41 1.49 -14.70
C GLU A 92 -14.57 0.49 -14.88
N GLU A 93 -15.70 0.91 -15.46
CA GLU A 93 -17.00 0.21 -15.39
C GLU A 93 -16.95 -1.32 -15.63
N SER A 94 -16.01 -1.81 -16.44
CA SER A 94 -15.86 -3.23 -16.79
C SER A 94 -14.44 -3.79 -16.60
N SER A 95 -13.50 -3.03 -16.02
CA SER A 95 -12.11 -3.49 -15.92
C SER A 95 -11.36 -2.87 -14.75
N ASP A 96 -10.52 -3.70 -14.12
CA ASP A 96 -9.54 -3.27 -13.12
C ASP A 96 -8.16 -3.23 -13.76
N TYR A 97 -7.37 -2.22 -13.42
CA TYR A 97 -6.01 -2.07 -13.88
C TYR A 97 -5.14 -1.42 -12.82
N PHE A 98 -3.87 -1.80 -12.77
CA PHE A 98 -2.88 -1.08 -12.01
C PHE A 98 -2.41 0.12 -12.84
N ALA A 99 -2.29 1.30 -12.26
CA ALA A 99 -1.90 2.48 -13.03
C ALA A 99 -1.08 3.47 -12.23
N ALA A 100 -0.43 4.36 -12.97
CA ALA A 100 0.15 5.60 -12.47
C ALA A 100 -0.67 6.80 -12.96
N VAL A 101 -1.04 7.69 -12.03
CA VAL A 101 -1.73 8.96 -12.33
C VAL A 101 -0.86 10.11 -11.82
N ASN A 102 -0.57 11.08 -12.69
CA ASN A 102 0.14 12.28 -12.28
C ASN A 102 -0.75 13.11 -11.35
N VAL A 103 -0.33 13.30 -10.10
CA VAL A 103 -1.12 13.94 -9.03
C VAL A 103 -1.43 15.42 -9.30
N LYS A 104 -0.63 16.09 -10.14
CA LYS A 104 -0.82 17.51 -10.46
C LYS A 104 -1.80 17.72 -11.61
N THR A 105 -2.00 16.73 -12.47
CA THR A 105 -2.78 16.87 -13.71
C THR A 105 -3.98 15.91 -13.82
N GLY A 106 -4.01 14.84 -13.02
CA GLY A 106 -5.05 13.82 -13.08
C GLY A 106 -4.97 12.90 -14.30
N LYS A 107 -3.90 13.01 -15.11
CA LYS A 107 -3.68 12.20 -16.30
C LYS A 107 -3.01 10.88 -15.95
N PHE A 108 -3.49 9.79 -16.55
CA PHE A 108 -2.80 8.52 -16.52
C PHE A 108 -1.47 8.65 -17.27
N ALA A 109 -0.38 8.19 -16.65
CA ALA A 109 0.89 7.99 -17.33
C ALA A 109 0.87 6.66 -18.10
N TRP A 110 0.33 5.62 -17.46
CA TRP A 110 0.10 4.31 -18.03
C TRP A 110 -1.00 3.58 -17.26
N LYS A 111 -1.53 2.52 -17.89
CA LYS A 111 -2.45 1.54 -17.31
C LYS A 111 -1.93 0.15 -17.65
N GLU A 112 -1.89 -0.75 -16.67
CA GLU A 112 -1.41 -2.12 -16.81
C GLU A 112 -2.49 -3.09 -16.34
N SER A 113 -2.80 -4.07 -17.18
CA SER A 113 -3.81 -5.09 -16.87
C SER A 113 -3.18 -6.30 -16.17
N GLY A 114 -3.98 -7.29 -15.77
CA GLY A 114 -3.46 -8.51 -15.13
C GLY A 114 -3.29 -8.43 -13.61
N PHE A 115 -3.76 -7.35 -12.97
CA PHE A 115 -3.75 -7.19 -11.51
C PHE A 115 -5.17 -6.97 -10.95
N PRO A 116 -6.10 -7.92 -11.14
CA PRO A 116 -7.51 -7.70 -10.79
C PRO A 116 -7.70 -7.50 -9.29
N GLN A 117 -8.29 -6.37 -8.90
CA GLN A 117 -8.55 -5.97 -7.51
C GLN A 117 -7.34 -6.15 -6.58
N ALA A 118 -6.13 -5.90 -7.10
CA ALA A 118 -4.92 -6.13 -6.34
C ALA A 118 -4.80 -5.15 -5.17
N ASN A 119 -4.41 -5.68 -4.02
CA ASN A 119 -3.89 -4.91 -2.89
C ASN A 119 -2.37 -4.99 -2.87
N PHE A 120 -1.68 -3.99 -2.32
CA PHE A 120 -0.23 -3.99 -2.39
C PHE A 120 0.47 -3.28 -1.24
N ALA A 121 1.72 -3.67 -1.03
CA ALA A 121 2.69 -2.97 -0.22
C ALA A 121 3.79 -2.39 -1.11
N TYR A 122 4.30 -1.23 -0.75
CA TYR A 122 5.46 -0.61 -1.40
C TYR A 122 6.55 -0.33 -0.40
N ALA A 123 7.77 -0.76 -0.71
CA ALA A 123 8.93 -0.55 0.12
C ALA A 123 10.20 -0.58 -0.74
N ASN A 124 11.11 0.37 -0.51
CA ASN A 124 12.43 0.44 -1.16
C ASN A 124 12.38 0.27 -2.69
N GLY A 125 11.44 0.95 -3.36
CA GLY A 125 11.29 0.89 -4.81
C GLY A 125 10.59 -0.36 -5.34
N LYS A 126 10.24 -1.33 -4.48
CA LYS A 126 9.52 -2.55 -4.86
C LYS A 126 8.06 -2.49 -4.41
N THR A 127 7.22 -3.09 -5.23
CA THR A 127 5.78 -3.23 -5.01
C THR A 127 5.43 -4.71 -4.95
N PHE A 128 4.82 -5.14 -3.87
CA PHE A 128 4.28 -6.48 -3.68
C PHE A 128 2.77 -6.43 -3.90
N LEU A 129 2.29 -6.96 -5.03
CA LEU A 129 0.90 -6.94 -5.45
C LEU A 129 0.25 -8.30 -5.20
N LEU A 130 -0.80 -8.34 -4.38
CA LEU A 130 -1.62 -9.52 -4.16
C LEU A 130 -2.98 -9.31 -4.83
N ASP A 131 -3.24 -10.02 -5.92
CA ASP A 131 -4.51 -9.98 -6.63
C ASP A 131 -5.62 -10.78 -5.94
N LYS A 132 -6.88 -10.58 -6.36
CA LYS A 132 -8.03 -11.30 -5.79
C LYS A 132 -7.96 -12.83 -5.92
N ASP A 133 -7.22 -13.32 -6.90
CA ASP A 133 -7.09 -14.74 -7.23
C ASP A 133 -5.97 -15.41 -6.42
N GLY A 134 -5.24 -14.64 -5.59
CA GLY A 134 -4.21 -15.12 -4.69
C GLY A 134 -2.82 -15.17 -5.31
N THR A 135 -2.61 -14.49 -6.44
CA THR A 135 -1.28 -14.33 -7.04
C THR A 135 -0.55 -13.18 -6.37
N LEU A 136 0.64 -13.46 -5.84
CA LEU A 136 1.57 -12.46 -5.34
C LEU A 136 2.61 -12.16 -6.42
N SER A 137 2.71 -10.89 -6.79
CA SER A 137 3.63 -10.38 -7.80
C SER A 137 4.60 -9.37 -7.19
N LEU A 138 5.87 -9.50 -7.53
CA LEU A 138 6.92 -8.54 -7.21
C LEU A 138 7.21 -7.67 -8.42
N ALA A 139 7.10 -6.36 -8.28
CA ALA A 139 7.34 -5.41 -9.36
C ALA A 139 8.09 -4.15 -8.89
N THR A 140 8.61 -3.38 -9.82
CA THR A 140 8.97 -1.96 -9.61
C THR A 140 8.01 -1.08 -10.39
N VAL A 141 7.68 0.09 -9.84
CA VAL A 141 6.81 1.07 -10.50
C VAL A 141 7.57 2.38 -10.73
N SER A 142 7.37 2.96 -11.91
CA SER A 142 7.91 4.27 -12.28
C SER A 142 6.86 5.07 -13.06
N PRO A 143 7.07 6.38 -13.32
CA PRO A 143 6.19 7.16 -14.17
C PRO A 143 6.03 6.60 -15.60
N GLU A 144 7.01 5.83 -16.07
CA GLU A 144 7.03 5.28 -17.43
C GLU A 144 6.32 3.93 -17.52
N LYS A 145 6.46 3.07 -16.51
CA LYS A 145 5.87 1.71 -16.52
C LYS A 145 5.84 1.01 -15.16
N LEU A 146 5.11 -0.10 -15.12
CA LEU A 146 5.32 -1.18 -14.17
C LEU A 146 6.28 -2.22 -14.78
N THR A 147 7.26 -2.69 -14.02
CA THR A 147 8.14 -3.79 -14.43
C THR A 147 7.97 -4.97 -13.48
N LEU A 148 7.39 -6.06 -13.97
CA LEU A 148 7.23 -7.31 -13.23
C LEU A 148 8.57 -8.04 -13.10
N HIS A 149 8.89 -8.52 -11.91
CA HIS A 149 10.12 -9.27 -11.63
C HIS A 149 9.84 -10.75 -11.38
N ALA A 150 8.79 -11.05 -10.63
CA ALA A 150 8.40 -12.41 -10.29
C ALA A 150 6.92 -12.46 -9.93
N SER A 151 6.32 -13.64 -10.06
CA SER A 151 4.94 -13.88 -9.66
C SER A 151 4.76 -15.33 -9.25
N ALA A 152 3.94 -15.57 -8.23
CA ALA A 152 3.59 -16.91 -7.78
C ALA A 152 2.18 -16.92 -7.20
N ARG A 153 1.44 -18.03 -7.41
CA ARG A 153 0.19 -18.27 -6.69
C ARG A 153 0.52 -18.72 -5.27
N VAL A 154 0.17 -17.88 -4.30
CA VAL A 154 0.49 -18.10 -2.88
C VAL A 154 -0.75 -18.34 -2.02
N LEU A 155 -1.93 -18.05 -2.57
CA LEU A 155 -3.23 -18.32 -1.95
C LEU A 155 -4.18 -18.92 -2.99
N GLU A 156 -5.15 -19.71 -2.55
CA GLU A 156 -6.26 -20.13 -3.42
C GLU A 156 -7.16 -18.95 -3.78
N LYS A 157 -7.38 -18.03 -2.83
CA LYS A 157 -8.18 -16.82 -2.97
C LYS A 157 -7.75 -15.76 -1.95
N ALA A 158 -7.63 -14.51 -2.39
CA ALA A 158 -7.40 -13.38 -1.48
C ALA A 158 -8.73 -12.79 -0.99
N LEU A 159 -8.69 -12.17 0.21
CA LEU A 159 -9.86 -11.51 0.80
C LEU A 159 -9.79 -9.98 0.72
N GLY A 160 -8.97 -9.45 -0.20
CA GLY A 160 -8.73 -8.01 -0.33
C GLY A 160 -7.94 -7.42 0.85
N ALA A 161 -7.24 -8.24 1.62
CA ALA A 161 -6.34 -7.76 2.68
C ALA A 161 -5.05 -7.20 2.07
N VAL A 162 -4.60 -6.06 2.59
CA VAL A 162 -3.34 -5.45 2.17
C VAL A 162 -2.16 -6.28 2.70
N PRO A 163 -1.18 -6.66 1.86
CA PRO A 163 0.06 -7.27 2.32
C PRO A 163 0.80 -6.32 3.28
N ILE A 164 1.41 -6.85 4.34
CA ILE A 164 2.17 -6.04 5.30
C ILE A 164 3.62 -6.52 5.31
N LEU A 165 4.55 -5.59 5.14
CA LEU A 165 5.99 -5.87 5.23
C LEU A 165 6.50 -5.42 6.60
N ALA A 166 7.12 -6.32 7.36
CA ALA A 166 7.84 -6.00 8.58
C ALA A 166 9.26 -6.59 8.50
N GLY A 167 10.28 -5.73 8.49
CA GLY A 167 11.64 -6.14 8.17
C GLY A 167 11.71 -6.75 6.77
N THR A 168 12.16 -8.00 6.69
CA THR A 168 12.18 -8.78 5.43
C THR A 168 10.99 -9.74 5.30
N THR A 169 10.05 -9.75 6.24
CA THR A 169 8.92 -10.69 6.22
C THR A 169 7.67 -10.02 5.69
N LEU A 170 7.14 -10.55 4.58
CA LEU A 170 5.85 -10.18 4.02
C LEU A 170 4.75 -11.07 4.60
N TYR A 171 3.79 -10.45 5.27
CA TYR A 171 2.61 -11.10 5.82
C TYR A 171 1.41 -10.90 4.89
N ILE A 172 0.76 -12.00 4.55
CA ILE A 172 -0.50 -12.01 3.79
C ILE A 172 -1.53 -12.88 4.52
N ARG A 173 -2.82 -12.66 4.27
CA ARG A 173 -3.88 -13.44 4.91
C ARG A 173 -5.04 -13.79 3.98
N ASN A 174 -5.67 -14.92 4.27
CA ASN A 174 -6.97 -15.29 3.72
C ASN A 174 -7.91 -15.81 4.83
N GLY A 175 -8.95 -16.57 4.46
CA GLY A 175 -9.89 -17.17 5.41
C GLY A 175 -9.31 -18.34 6.22
N GLN A 176 -8.19 -18.92 5.78
CA GLN A 176 -7.53 -20.07 6.43
C GLN A 176 -6.48 -19.63 7.44
N GLY A 177 -5.84 -18.48 7.25
CA GLY A 177 -4.82 -18.00 8.18
C GLY A 177 -4.02 -16.78 7.71
N ILE A 178 -2.94 -16.53 8.43
CA ILE A 178 -1.89 -15.55 8.10
C ILE A 178 -0.64 -16.34 7.69
N PHE A 179 -0.03 -15.96 6.59
CA PHE A 179 1.14 -16.59 6.00
C PHE A 179 2.29 -15.57 5.99
N ALA A 180 3.49 -16.04 6.27
CA ALA A 180 4.70 -15.23 6.32
C ALA A 180 5.68 -15.71 5.25
N TYR A 181 6.16 -14.78 4.43
CA TYR A 181 7.14 -15.04 3.37
C TYR A 181 8.38 -14.19 3.62
N ASP A 182 9.55 -14.81 3.65
CA ASP A 182 10.79 -14.04 3.63
C ASP A 182 11.02 -13.51 2.20
N VAL A 183 11.16 -12.19 2.11
CA VAL A 183 11.42 -11.45 0.87
C VAL A 183 12.76 -10.74 0.92
N SER A 184 13.65 -11.19 1.82
CA SER A 184 15.04 -10.78 1.83
C SER A 184 15.69 -11.02 0.46
N PRO A 185 16.65 -10.18 0.04
CA PRO A 185 17.45 -10.46 -1.13
C PRO A 185 18.06 -11.85 -0.97
N ASN A 186 17.94 -12.68 -2.00
CA ASN A 186 18.58 -13.99 -2.03
C ASN A 186 20.09 -13.77 -2.15
N THR A 187 20.75 -13.38 -1.07
CA THR A 187 22.17 -13.67 -0.91
C THR A 187 22.23 -15.17 -0.82
N LEU A 188 22.60 -15.82 -1.93
CA LEU A 188 23.13 -17.17 -1.84
C LEU A 188 24.16 -17.10 -0.72
N VAL A 189 23.83 -17.70 0.41
CA VAL A 189 24.78 -17.95 1.47
C VAL A 189 25.81 -18.83 0.76
N ASP A 190 27.02 -18.31 0.58
CA ASP A 190 28.15 -19.17 0.33
C ASP A 190 28.17 -20.15 1.51
N ASP A 191 27.90 -21.42 1.25
CA ASP A 191 27.86 -22.51 2.25
C ASP A 191 29.22 -22.72 2.97
N SER A 192 30.18 -21.82 2.78
CA SER A 192 31.49 -21.82 3.43
C SER A 192 31.48 -21.34 4.89
N TYR A 193 30.38 -20.79 5.43
CA TYR A 193 30.33 -20.34 6.83
C TYR A 193 29.42 -21.22 7.71
N SER A 194 29.98 -22.33 8.23
CA SER A 194 29.37 -23.15 9.29
C SER A 194 29.48 -22.42 10.64
N GLY A 195 28.66 -21.38 10.84
CA GLY A 195 28.63 -20.52 12.02
C GLY A 195 28.12 -21.19 13.31
N ARG A 196 28.61 -22.39 13.66
CA ARG A 196 28.36 -22.99 14.97
C ARG A 196 29.47 -22.50 15.93
N PRO A 197 29.17 -21.68 16.95
CA PRO A 197 30.17 -21.37 17.97
C PRO A 197 30.60 -22.66 18.68
N PRO A 198 31.88 -22.78 19.11
CA PRO A 198 32.36 -23.96 19.79
C PRO A 198 31.56 -24.19 21.07
N SER A 199 31.18 -25.46 21.32
CA SER A 199 30.49 -25.86 22.54
C SER A 199 31.30 -25.45 23.78
N PRO A 200 30.67 -24.92 24.83
CA PRO A 200 31.37 -24.58 26.06
C PRO A 200 31.99 -25.85 26.69
N PRO A 201 33.15 -25.73 27.36
CA PRO A 201 33.77 -26.87 28.04
C PRO A 201 32.85 -27.42 29.14
N PRO A 202 32.87 -28.73 29.40
CA PRO A 202 32.02 -29.34 30.41
C PRO A 202 32.32 -28.73 31.79
N ALA A 203 31.26 -28.39 32.53
CA ALA A 203 31.37 -27.89 33.89
C ALA A 203 32.09 -28.92 34.76
N GLY A 204 33.26 -28.53 35.29
CA GLY A 204 34.01 -29.34 36.24
C GLY A 204 33.14 -29.66 37.45
N GLY A 205 32.98 -30.95 37.74
CA GLY A 205 32.21 -31.44 38.88
C GLY A 205 32.80 -30.92 40.18
N ALA A 206 32.00 -30.16 40.93
CA ALA A 206 32.29 -29.82 42.31
C ALA A 206 32.26 -31.10 43.14
N THR A 207 33.38 -31.41 43.78
CA THR A 207 33.51 -32.46 44.78
C THR A 207 32.78 -32.01 46.06
N ASN A 208 31.77 -32.78 46.47
CA ASN A 208 31.13 -32.64 47.78
C ASN A 208 32.13 -33.00 48.89
N PRO A 209 32.33 -32.17 49.93
CA PRO A 209 32.99 -32.60 51.15
C PRO A 209 32.03 -33.48 51.96
N LYS A 210 32.53 -34.65 52.36
CA LYS A 210 31.84 -35.66 53.17
C LYS A 210 31.58 -35.15 54.59
N GLU A 211 30.38 -35.40 55.10
CA GLU A 211 30.11 -35.48 56.54
C GLU A 211 30.80 -36.74 57.13
N LYS A 212 31.74 -36.52 58.06
CA LYS A 212 31.82 -37.14 59.39
C LYS A 212 32.97 -36.54 60.19
#